data_AF-A0A7X6TMD4-F1
#
_entry.id   AF-A0A7X6TMD4-F1
#
_cell.length_a   1.000
_cell.length_b   1.000
_cell.length_c   1.000
_cell.angle_alpha   90.00
_cell.angle_beta   90.00
_cell.angle_gamma   90.00
#
_symmetry.space_group_name_H-M   'P 1'
#
loop_
_entity.id
_entity.type
_entity.pdbx_description
1 polymer ?
#
loop_
_entity_poly.entity_id
_entity_poly.type
_entity_poly.pdbx_seq_one_letter_code
_entity_poly.pdbx_strand_id
1 'polypeptide(L)'
;MLSGMSATAAINIDGVENALLIPSDALTQTSSSSYVYTSYNEETVELSDMVEVAAGLNNGKFVEIISGLSDGDIVYYFEAEEGFSFFDGNMPGGVNIPGSDNMPGGDSMPGMPSGDRSSSGDRDRGNYQGNMQPGN
;
A
#
# COMPACT_ATOMS: atom_id res chain seq x y z
N MET A 1 -24.45 -3.03 16.62
CA MET A 1 -25.30 -4.07 17.21
C MET A 1 -26.47 -3.41 17.92
N LEU A 2 -27.69 -3.94 17.81
CA LEU A 2 -28.85 -3.40 18.53
C LEU A 2 -28.88 -3.95 19.96
N SER A 3 -29.24 -3.10 20.92
CA SER A 3 -29.37 -3.53 22.32
C SER A 3 -30.45 -4.61 22.44
N GLY A 4 -30.11 -5.75 23.03
CA GLY A 4 -31.03 -6.90 23.20
C GLY A 4 -30.75 -8.12 22.30
N MET A 5 -29.80 -8.06 21.36
CA MET A 5 -29.32 -9.26 20.65
C MET A 5 -28.21 -9.97 21.44
N SER A 6 -28.37 -11.27 21.67
CA SER A 6 -27.29 -12.11 22.20
C SER A 6 -26.40 -12.59 21.05
N ALA A 7 -25.09 -12.38 21.15
CA ALA A 7 -24.11 -12.89 20.19
C ALA A 7 -23.40 -14.10 20.81
N THR A 8 -23.20 -15.17 20.03
CA THR A 8 -22.31 -16.27 20.42
C THR A 8 -20.96 -16.03 19.76
N ALA A 9 -19.90 -15.94 20.55
CA ALA A 9 -18.52 -15.92 20.07
C ALA A 9 -17.87 -17.26 20.42
N ALA A 10 -17.26 -17.89 19.43
CA ALA A 10 -16.38 -19.03 19.64
C ALA A 10 -14.93 -18.56 19.45
N ILE A 11 -14.06 -18.91 20.39
CA ILE A 11 -12.62 -18.64 20.29
C ILE A 11 -11.96 -19.96 19.91
N ASN A 12 -11.41 -20.02 18.70
CA ASN A 12 -10.60 -21.15 18.24
C ASN A 12 -9.13 -20.83 18.56
N ILE A 13 -8.43 -21.80 19.14
CA ILE A 13 -7.00 -21.70 19.43
C ILE A 13 -6.32 -22.80 18.64
N ASP A 14 -5.59 -22.41 17.59
CA ASP A 14 -4.82 -23.29 16.74
C ASP A 14 -3.32 -23.07 16.97
N GLY A 15 -2.51 -24.10 16.76
CA GLY A 15 -1.06 -24.02 16.93
C GLY A 15 -0.35 -25.06 16.07
N VAL A 16 0.87 -24.73 15.66
CA VAL A 16 1.74 -25.58 14.85
C VAL A 16 3.06 -25.78 15.58
N GLU A 17 3.51 -27.03 15.67
CA GLU A 17 4.82 -27.37 16.25
C GLU A 17 5.92 -27.28 15.18
N ASN A 18 7.13 -26.89 15.59
CA ASN A 18 8.29 -26.74 14.70
C ASN A 18 8.04 -25.82 13.50
N ALA A 19 7.24 -24.77 13.69
CA ALA A 19 6.99 -23.75 12.68
C ALA A 19 8.24 -22.89 12.45
N LEU A 20 8.50 -22.52 11.20
CA LEU A 20 9.48 -21.49 10.87
C LEU A 20 8.86 -20.13 11.17
N LEU A 21 9.39 -19.44 12.18
CA LEU A 21 8.83 -18.18 12.67
C LEU A 21 9.75 -17.02 12.34
N ILE A 22 9.18 -15.96 11.78
CA ILE A 22 9.84 -14.66 11.63
C ILE A 22 9.08 -13.59 12.43
N PRO A 23 9.73 -12.48 12.84
CA PRO A 23 9.03 -11.33 13.38
C PRO A 23 7.95 -10.82 12.42
N SER A 24 6.80 -10.40 12.95
CA SER A 24 5.70 -9.88 12.12
C SER A 24 6.13 -8.70 11.25
N ASP A 25 7.02 -7.86 11.77
CA ASP A 25 7.50 -6.66 11.10
C ASP A 25 8.43 -6.96 9.93
N ALA A 26 8.97 -8.18 9.86
CA ALA A 26 9.80 -8.64 8.76
C ALA A 26 8.99 -9.06 7.54
N LEU A 27 7.72 -9.43 7.73
CA LEU A 27 6.85 -9.82 6.64
C LEU A 27 6.26 -8.58 5.98
N THR A 28 6.62 -8.33 4.73
CA THR A 28 5.96 -7.30 3.93
C THR A 28 4.83 -7.93 3.14
N GLN A 29 3.62 -7.42 3.29
CA GLN A 29 2.44 -7.90 2.59
C GLN A 29 1.91 -6.83 1.63
N THR A 30 1.64 -7.24 0.39
CA THR A 30 0.95 -6.43 -0.61
C THR A 30 -0.49 -6.94 -0.80
N SER A 31 -1.22 -6.34 -1.72
CA SER A 31 -2.57 -6.78 -2.06
C SER A 31 -2.64 -8.22 -2.61
N SER A 32 -1.54 -8.74 -3.16
CA SER A 32 -1.52 -10.03 -3.87
C SER A 32 -0.48 -11.01 -3.36
N SER A 33 0.59 -10.56 -2.73
CA SER A 33 1.71 -11.41 -2.33
C SER A 33 2.38 -10.94 -1.04
N SER A 34 3.13 -11.85 -0.43
CA SER A 34 3.92 -11.61 0.77
C SER A 34 5.38 -11.92 0.46
N TYR A 35 6.28 -11.10 0.99
CA TYR A 35 7.72 -11.27 0.78
C TYR A 35 8.52 -10.80 1.98
N VAL A 36 9.78 -11.23 2.00
CA VAL A 36 10.82 -10.82 2.95
C VAL A 36 12.05 -10.32 2.20
N TYR A 37 12.94 -9.61 2.90
CA TYR A 37 14.23 -9.19 2.36
C TYR A 37 15.35 -10.04 2.94
N THR A 38 16.27 -10.48 2.08
CA THR A 38 17.38 -11.37 2.45
C THR A 38 18.75 -10.72 2.35
N SER A 39 18.79 -9.44 1.99
CA SER A 39 20.01 -8.65 1.90
C SER A 39 19.79 -7.24 2.44
N TYR A 40 20.84 -6.70 3.04
CA TYR A 40 20.85 -5.35 3.62
C TYR A 40 22.14 -4.64 3.21
N ASN A 41 21.99 -3.44 2.65
CA ASN A 41 23.11 -2.57 2.31
C ASN A 41 23.30 -1.53 3.43
N GLU A 42 24.40 -1.63 4.16
CA GLU A 42 24.75 -0.71 5.25
C GLU A 42 25.08 0.72 4.77
N GLU A 43 25.56 0.88 3.53
CA GLU A 43 25.95 2.19 3.00
C GLU A 43 24.73 3.04 2.61
N THR A 44 23.72 2.41 1.99
CA THR A 44 22.49 3.08 1.56
C THR A 44 21.35 2.94 2.57
N VAL A 45 21.50 2.07 3.57
CA VAL A 45 20.46 1.72 4.56
C VAL A 45 19.21 1.18 3.86
N GLU A 46 19.40 0.27 2.90
CA GLU A 46 18.34 -0.29 2.07
C GLU A 46 18.26 -1.80 2.19
N LEU A 47 17.02 -2.31 2.22
CA LEU A 47 16.71 -3.73 2.15
C LEU A 47 16.57 -4.14 0.68
N SER A 48 17.14 -5.29 0.32
CA SER A 48 17.13 -5.81 -1.05
C SER A 48 16.99 -7.35 -1.05
N ASP A 49 17.02 -7.94 -2.25
CA ASP A 49 16.81 -9.38 -2.48
C ASP A 49 15.50 -9.91 -1.88
N MET A 50 14.41 -9.48 -2.52
CA MET A 50 13.04 -9.87 -2.16
C MET A 50 12.80 -11.34 -2.48
N VAL A 51 12.35 -12.09 -1.47
CA VAL A 51 11.93 -13.48 -1.59
C VAL A 51 10.44 -13.57 -1.29
N GLU A 52 9.67 -14.07 -2.25
CA GLU A 52 8.24 -14.32 -2.05
C GLU A 52 8.05 -15.51 -1.10
N VAL A 53 7.15 -15.35 -0.13
CA VAL A 53 6.88 -16.34 0.92
C VAL A 53 5.38 -16.58 1.07
N ALA A 54 5.01 -17.78 1.51
CA ALA A 54 3.66 -18.07 1.96
C ALA A 54 3.59 -17.97 3.48
N ALA A 55 2.77 -17.04 3.99
CA ALA A 55 2.54 -16.86 5.42
C ALA A 55 1.38 -17.73 5.93
N GLY A 56 1.52 -18.25 7.15
CA GLY A 56 0.54 -19.06 7.87
C GLY A 56 -0.07 -18.33 9.06
N LEU A 57 -0.03 -18.97 10.24
CA LEU A 57 -0.53 -18.41 11.48
C LEU A 57 0.27 -17.15 11.88
N ASN A 58 -0.45 -16.12 12.34
CA ASN A 58 0.12 -14.89 12.88
C ASN A 58 -0.46 -14.67 14.29
N ASN A 59 0.43 -14.53 15.29
CA ASN A 59 0.04 -14.32 16.68
C ASN A 59 0.24 -12.86 17.17
N GLY A 60 0.51 -11.95 16.24
CA GLY A 60 0.75 -10.52 16.49
C GLY A 60 2.20 -10.16 16.82
N LYS A 61 3.08 -11.14 17.05
CA LYS A 61 4.52 -10.93 17.27
C LYS A 61 5.36 -11.67 16.24
N PHE A 62 4.91 -12.87 15.88
CA PHE A 62 5.57 -13.75 14.95
C PHE A 62 4.58 -14.25 13.93
N VAL A 63 5.09 -14.50 12.73
CA VAL A 63 4.37 -15.08 11.61
C VAL A 63 5.05 -16.38 11.22
N GLU A 64 4.24 -17.42 11.03
CA GLU A 64 4.65 -18.68 10.44
C GLU A 64 4.92 -18.52 8.95
N ILE A 65 6.04 -19.07 8.48
CA ILE A 65 6.38 -19.20 7.07
C ILE A 65 6.18 -20.65 6.64
N ILE A 66 5.24 -20.85 5.71
CA ILE A 66 4.88 -22.16 5.15
C ILE A 66 5.83 -22.53 4.01
N SER A 67 6.25 -21.54 3.20
CA SER A 67 7.18 -21.74 2.10
C SER A 67 7.91 -20.46 1.72
N GLY A 68 9.00 -20.60 0.97
CA GLY A 68 9.85 -19.51 0.48
C GLY A 68 11.13 -19.30 1.30
N LEU A 69 11.18 -19.82 2.53
CA LEU A 69 12.38 -19.83 3.39
C LEU A 69 12.63 -21.22 3.97
N SER A 70 13.87 -21.43 4.41
CA SER A 70 14.35 -22.61 5.12
C SER A 70 14.90 -22.23 6.50
N ASP A 71 15.03 -23.22 7.38
CA ASP A 71 15.71 -23.04 8.66
C ASP A 71 17.17 -22.62 8.45
N GLY A 72 17.60 -21.60 9.20
CA GLY A 72 18.93 -20.99 9.07
C GLY A 72 19.03 -19.83 8.05
N ASP A 73 17.98 -19.54 7.29
CA ASP A 73 17.97 -18.37 6.40
C ASP A 73 17.97 -17.06 7.20
N ILE A 74 18.59 -16.01 6.64
CA ILE A 74 18.68 -14.69 7.27
C ILE A 74 17.69 -13.75 6.61
N VAL A 75 16.87 -13.10 7.45
CA VAL A 75 15.91 -12.08 7.02
C VAL A 75 16.26 -10.75 7.67
N TYR A 76 16.21 -9.69 6.87
CA TYR A 76 16.48 -8.32 7.29
C TYR A 76 15.19 -7.50 7.29
N TYR A 77 15.00 -6.69 8.33
CA TYR A 77 13.84 -5.81 8.47
C TYR A 77 14.18 -4.61 9.34
N PHE A 78 13.39 -3.55 9.21
CA PHE A 78 13.42 -2.43 10.14
C PHE A 78 12.32 -2.62 11.17
N GLU A 79 12.67 -2.54 12.45
CA GLU A 79 11.66 -2.54 13.51
C GLU A 79 10.79 -1.29 13.36
N ALA A 80 9.47 -1.50 13.33
CA ALA A 80 8.54 -0.39 13.35
C ALA A 80 8.48 0.14 14.78
N GLU A 81 9.48 0.90 15.25
CA GLU A 81 9.31 1.59 16.53
C GLU A 81 8.09 2.52 16.44
N GLU A 82 7.39 2.69 17.58
CA GLU A 82 6.26 3.60 17.72
C GLU A 82 6.66 5.04 17.33
N GLY A 83 6.61 5.37 16.04
CA GLY A 83 6.92 6.70 15.53
C GLY A 83 7.84 6.82 14.32
N PHE A 84 8.24 5.75 13.63
CA PHE A 84 8.92 5.92 12.33
C PHE A 84 7.93 6.05 11.18
N SER A 85 7.36 7.25 11.06
CA SER A 85 6.65 7.71 9.88
C SER A 85 7.63 7.83 8.71
N PHE A 86 7.55 6.92 7.73
CA PHE A 86 8.11 7.12 6.38
C PHE A 86 7.53 8.36 5.63
N PHE A 87 6.64 9.11 6.29
CA PHE A 87 5.96 10.30 5.79
C PHE A 87 6.24 11.58 6.61
N ASP A 88 7.08 11.55 7.64
CA ASP A 88 7.41 12.76 8.41
C ASP A 88 8.81 13.28 8.03
N GLY A 89 8.83 14.45 7.42
CA GLY A 89 10.01 15.01 6.74
C GLY A 89 11.15 15.37 7.69
N ASN A 90 12.17 14.52 7.75
CA ASN A 90 13.53 14.93 8.11
C ASN A 90 14.57 13.84 7.79
N MET A 91 15.06 13.81 6.54
CA MET A 91 16.34 13.20 6.21
C MET A 91 17.26 14.27 5.61
N PRO A 92 18.46 14.53 6.18
CA PRO A 92 19.44 15.43 5.61
C PRO A 92 20.18 14.69 4.47
N GLY A 93 19.52 14.59 3.32
CA GLY A 93 20.06 13.89 2.15
C GLY A 93 18.96 13.65 1.13
N GLY A 94 18.72 14.65 0.28
CA GLY A 94 17.59 14.70 -0.63
C GLY A 94 17.48 13.49 -1.56
N VAL A 95 16.43 12.70 -1.35
CA VAL A 95 15.94 11.74 -2.34
C VAL A 95 15.09 12.52 -3.33
N ASN A 96 15.58 12.60 -4.56
CA ASN A 96 14.94 13.30 -5.67
C ASN A 96 13.88 12.35 -6.26
N ILE A 97 12.61 12.50 -5.85
CA ILE A 97 11.49 11.77 -6.48
C ILE A 97 11.29 12.36 -7.89
N PRO A 98 11.50 11.60 -8.98
CA PRO A 98 11.22 12.08 -10.31
C PRO A 98 9.71 12.08 -10.54
N GLY A 99 9.10 13.26 -10.50
CA GLY A 99 7.68 13.45 -10.80
C GLY A 99 6.88 14.29 -9.80
N SER A 100 7.49 14.77 -8.70
CA SER A 100 6.86 15.75 -7.82
C SER A 100 7.52 17.12 -8.01
N ASP A 101 7.15 17.81 -9.09
CA ASP A 101 7.44 19.24 -9.24
C ASP A 101 6.68 20.03 -8.17
N ASN A 102 7.34 20.21 -7.03
CA ASN A 102 7.68 21.53 -6.51
C ASN A 102 6.50 22.53 -6.50
N MET A 103 5.68 22.51 -5.44
CA MET A 103 4.90 23.68 -5.05
C MET A 103 5.55 24.39 -3.85
N PRO A 104 6.35 25.44 -4.10
CA PRO A 104 6.62 26.47 -3.11
C PRO A 104 6.13 27.84 -3.60
N GLY A 105 5.57 28.61 -2.66
CA GLY A 105 5.69 30.06 -2.67
C GLY A 105 4.58 30.81 -3.41
N GLY A 106 3.77 31.50 -2.62
CA GLY A 106 3.08 32.69 -3.10
C GLY A 106 4.05 33.80 -3.50
N ASP A 107 3.45 34.81 -4.12
CA ASP A 107 3.99 36.10 -4.54
C ASP A 107 4.55 36.22 -5.98
N SER A 108 3.72 36.89 -6.80
CA SER A 108 4.09 37.70 -7.96
C SER A 108 4.46 36.97 -9.26
N MET A 109 3.49 36.83 -10.17
CA MET A 109 3.77 36.88 -11.61
C MET A 109 2.76 37.78 -12.34
N PRO A 110 3.21 38.89 -12.96
CA PRO A 110 2.43 39.70 -13.89
C PRO A 110 2.47 39.08 -15.29
N GLY A 111 1.29 38.91 -15.88
CA GLY A 111 1.11 38.76 -17.32
C GLY A 111 1.32 37.36 -17.89
N MET A 112 0.22 36.65 -18.14
CA MET A 112 0.11 35.82 -19.34
C MET A 112 -1.36 35.62 -19.74
N PRO A 113 -1.65 35.52 -21.05
CA PRO A 113 -2.96 35.81 -21.63
C PRO A 113 -3.88 34.59 -21.69
N SER A 114 -5.17 34.89 -21.68
CA SER A 114 -6.33 34.01 -21.78
C SER A 114 -6.21 32.89 -22.81
N GLY A 115 -6.61 31.68 -22.41
CA GLY A 115 -6.82 30.53 -23.29
C GLY A 115 -7.91 29.62 -22.74
N ASP A 116 -9.16 29.89 -23.11
CA ASP A 116 -10.36 29.13 -22.80
C ASP A 116 -10.24 27.63 -23.11
N ARG A 117 -10.42 26.77 -22.10
CA ARG A 117 -10.76 25.35 -22.27
C ARG A 117 -11.77 24.91 -21.23
N SER A 118 -13.03 25.25 -21.48
CA SER A 118 -14.19 24.71 -20.76
C SER A 118 -14.54 23.33 -21.30
N SER A 119 -14.36 22.29 -20.49
CA SER A 119 -14.99 20.98 -20.70
C SER A 119 -15.63 20.54 -19.37
N SER A 120 -16.93 20.79 -19.25
CA SER A 120 -17.79 20.11 -18.28
C SER A 120 -19.07 19.74 -19.03
N GLY A 121 -19.30 18.44 -19.11
CA GLY A 121 -20.48 17.85 -19.73
C GLY A 121 -21.59 17.74 -18.70
N ASP A 122 -22.74 18.34 -19.02
CA ASP A 122 -24.02 18.10 -18.37
C ASP A 122 -25.09 18.21 -19.46
N ARG A 123 -25.61 17.08 -19.94
CA ARG A 123 -26.92 17.04 -20.61
C ARG A 123 -27.72 15.82 -20.19
N ASP A 124 -28.66 16.18 -19.33
CA ASP A 124 -29.78 15.44 -18.80
C ASP A 124 -30.74 14.91 -19.88
N ARG A 125 -31.58 14.00 -19.41
CA ARG A 125 -32.60 13.16 -20.02
C ARG A 125 -33.55 13.85 -21.02
N GLY A 126 -34.04 13.05 -21.98
CA GLY A 126 -35.47 13.05 -22.31
C GLY A 126 -35.88 12.91 -23.77
N ASN A 127 -36.67 11.85 -24.02
CA ASN A 127 -37.90 11.87 -24.82
C ASN A 127 -37.91 11.30 -26.27
N TYR A 128 -38.32 10.02 -26.35
CA TYR A 128 -39.27 9.36 -27.25
C TYR A 128 -39.40 9.70 -28.76
N GLN A 129 -39.36 8.60 -29.54
CA GLN A 129 -40.23 8.23 -30.68
C GLN A 129 -40.00 8.81 -32.10
N GLY A 130 -39.41 7.95 -32.96
CA GLY A 130 -39.98 7.40 -34.21
C GLY A 130 -40.51 8.33 -35.31
N ASN A 131 -39.90 8.30 -36.51
CA ASN A 131 -40.45 7.66 -37.73
C ASN A 131 -39.59 7.91 -39.01
N MET A 132 -39.35 6.83 -39.76
CA MET A 132 -39.44 6.62 -41.23
C MET A 132 -38.91 7.64 -42.27
N GLN A 133 -37.90 7.15 -43.03
CA GLN A 133 -37.60 7.25 -44.49
C GLN A 133 -37.18 8.57 -45.20
N PRO A 134 -36.32 8.47 -46.25
CA PRO A 134 -35.67 9.59 -46.92
C PRO A 134 -36.44 10.11 -48.15
N GLY A 135 -36.24 11.38 -48.50
CA GLY A 135 -36.83 12.03 -49.67
C GLY A 135 -35.83 12.91 -50.42
N ASN A 136 -35.82 12.70 -51.75
CA ASN A 136 -35.11 13.34 -52.86
C ASN A 136 -33.58 13.25 -52.97
#